data_AF-A0A7W7ZFB1-F1
#
_entry.id   AF-A0A7W7ZFB1-F1
#
_cell.length_a   1.000
_cell.length_b   1.000
_cell.length_c   1.000
_cell.angle_alpha   90.00
_cell.angle_beta   90.00
_cell.angle_gamma   90.00
#
_symmetry.space_group_name_H-M   'P 1'
#
loop_
_entity.id
_entity.type
_entity.pdbx_description
1 polymer ?
#
loop_
_entity_poly.entity_id
_entity_poly.type
_entity_poly.pdbx_seq_one_letter_code
_entity_poly.pdbx_strand_id
1 'polypeptide(L)' 'MNVRLAIIEVEHLSEQTLLVNFNDGTFSSFSVYELAALHPQRLLGDGENAEIGQESL' A
#
# COMPACT_ATOMS: atom_id res chain seq x y z
N MET A 1 -2.78 25.57 12.82
CA MET A 1 -2.60 24.14 13.19
C MET A 1 -2.20 23.38 11.93
N ASN A 2 -1.05 22.71 11.92
CA ASN A 2 -0.72 21.77 10.85
C ASN A 2 -1.45 20.47 11.13
N VAL A 3 -2.57 20.23 10.45
CA VAL A 3 -3.27 18.94 10.50
C VAL A 3 -2.46 17.98 9.64
N ARG A 4 -1.93 16.92 10.24
CA ARG A 4 -1.31 15.82 9.48
C ARG A 4 -2.42 14.89 9.02
N LEU A 5 -2.48 14.64 7.72
CA LEU A 5 -3.34 13.63 7.14
C LEU A 5 -2.83 12.25 7.60
N ALA A 6 -3.72 11.47 8.20
CA ALA A 6 -3.42 10.13 8.69
C ALA A 6 -4.37 9.11 8.06
N ILE A 7 -3.82 7.96 7.68
CA ILE A 7 -4.59 6.81 7.23
C ILE A 7 -5.20 6.14 8.47
N ILE A 8 -6.52 5.94 8.46
CA ILE A 8 -7.23 5.26 9.55
C ILE A 8 -7.70 3.86 9.16
N GLU A 9 -7.95 3.63 7.87
CA GLU A 9 -8.45 2.37 7.35
C GLU A 9 -8.06 2.18 5.88
N VAL A 10 -7.83 0.92 5.50
CA VAL A 10 -7.52 0.51 4.13
C VAL A 10 -8.36 -0.72 3.80
N GLU A 11 -9.15 -0.63 2.74
CA GLU A 11 -10.01 -1.71 2.25
C GLU A 11 -9.59 -2.13 0.84
N HIS A 12 -9.81 -3.39 0.48
CA HIS A 12 -9.66 -3.85 -0.90
C HIS A 12 -11.00 -3.68 -1.63
N LEU A 13 -11.05 -2.77 -2.61
CA LEU A 13 -12.21 -2.63 -3.50
C LEU A 13 -12.23 -3.70 -4.59
N SER A 14 -11.03 -4.13 -5.00
CA SER A 14 -10.80 -5.22 -5.94
C SER A 14 -9.42 -5.83 -5.68
N GLU A 15 -9.05 -6.87 -6.41
CA GLU A 15 -7.70 -7.45 -6.36
C GLU A 15 -6.59 -6.43 -6.70
N GLN A 16 -6.94 -5.32 -7.36
CA GLN A 16 -5.97 -4.37 -7.91
C GLN A 16 -6.15 -2.95 -7.35
N THR A 17 -7.12 -2.73 -6.46
CA THR A 17 -7.48 -1.39 -5.99
C THR A 17 -7.68 -1.37 -4.48
N LEU A 18 -6.98 -0.46 -3.82
CA LEU A 18 -7.14 -0.13 -2.41
C LEU A 18 -8.00 1.12 -2.27
N LEU A 19 -8.96 1.12 -1.35
CA LEU A 19 -9.61 2.32 -0.85
C LEU A 19 -8.96 2.70 0.47
N VAL A 20 -8.50 3.95 0.57
CA VAL A 20 -7.86 4.49 1.76
C VAL A 20 -8.77 5.56 2.35
N ASN A 21 -9.10 5.39 3.63
CA ASN A 21 -9.87 6.33 4.42
C ASN A 21 -8.93 7.15 5.30
N PHE A 22 -9.11 8.46 5.28
CA PHE A 22 -8.30 9.40 6.04
C PHE A 22 -9.05 9.96 7.25
N ASN A 23 -8.29 10.39 8.26
CA ASN A 23 -8.83 10.95 9.51
C ASN A 23 -9.66 12.24 9.33
N ASP A 24 -9.63 12.87 8.15
CA ASP A 24 -10.46 14.02 7.79
C ASP A 24 -11.79 13.64 7.12
N GLY A 25 -12.06 12.34 6.97
CA GLY A 25 -13.27 11.80 6.34
C GLY A 25 -13.22 11.75 4.81
N THR A 26 -12.07 12.08 4.21
CA THR A 26 -11.86 11.91 2.77
C THR A 26 -11.46 10.47 2.43
N PHE A 27 -11.75 10.09 1.18
CA PHE A 27 -11.41 8.78 0.63
C PHE A 27 -10.60 8.95 -0.65
N SER A 28 -9.65 8.05 -0.88
CA SER A 28 -8.89 7.98 -2.12
C SER A 28 -8.62 6.54 -2.52
N SER A 29 -8.63 6.26 -3.82
CA SER A 29 -8.37 4.93 -4.37
C SER A 29 -6.98 4.87 -5.00
N PHE A 30 -6.25 3.79 -4.74
CA PHE A 30 -4.91 3.59 -5.28
C PHE A 30 -4.81 2.25 -6.00
N SER A 31 -4.07 2.23 -7.12
CA SER A 31 -3.70 1.01 -7.82
C SER A 31 -2.58 0.29 -7.08
N VAL A 32 -2.78 -0.99 -6.78
CA VAL A 32 -1.75 -1.84 -6.14
C VAL A 32 -0.52 -1.94 -7.04
N TYR A 33 -0.71 -2.08 -8.37
CA TYR A 33 0.41 -2.21 -9.30
C TYR A 33 1.26 -0.94 -9.38
N GLU A 34 0.64 0.23 -9.39
CA GLU A 34 1.37 1.50 -9.42
C GLU A 34 2.16 1.70 -8.13
N LEU A 35 1.55 1.39 -6.97
CA LEU A 35 2.24 1.45 -5.68
C LEU A 35 3.41 0.45 -5.59
N ALA A 36 3.24 -0.77 -6.11
CA ALA A 36 4.31 -1.77 -6.17
C ALA A 36 5.45 -1.33 -7.09
N ALA A 37 5.13 -0.69 -8.23
CA ALA A 37 6.12 -0.16 -9.17
C ALA A 37 6.93 1.01 -8.58
N LEU A 38 6.39 1.77 -7.63
CA LEU A 38 7.12 2.83 -6.91
C LEU A 38 8.15 2.27 -5.92
N HIS A 39 7.97 1.04 -5.45
CA HIS A 39 8.87 0.36 -4.53
C HIS A 39 9.15 -1.08 -4.99
N PRO A 40 9.82 -1.27 -6.15
CA PRO A 40 9.96 -2.57 -6.79
C PRO A 40 10.78 -3.58 -5.97
N GLN A 41 11.57 -3.10 -5.00
CA GLN A 41 12.39 -3.92 -4.10
C GLN A 41 11.69 -4.24 -2.77
N ARG A 42 10.48 -3.72 -2.53
CA ARG A 42 9.79 -3.92 -1.26
C ARG A 42 8.87 -5.14 -1.38
N LEU A 43 9.41 -6.29 -0.99
CA LEU A 43 8.62 -7.50 -0.71
C LEU A 43 7.54 -7.13 0.31
N LEU A 44 6.27 -7.14 -0.11
CA LEU A 44 5.13 -7.21 0.80
C LEU A 44 5.05 -8.65 1.31
N GLY A 45 6.06 -9.06 2.07
CA GLY A 45 6.05 -10.33 2.77
C GLY A 45 5.09 -10.19 3.96
N ASP A 46 4.03 -10.98 3.95
CA ASP A 46 3.31 -11.30 5.18
C ASP A 46 4.36 -11.80 6.17
N GLY A 47 4.40 -11.22 7.39
CA GLY A 47 5.60 -11.04 8.23
C GLY A 47 6.45 -12.26 8.60
N GLU A 48 6.14 -13.45 8.10
CA GLU A 48 6.87 -14.70 8.30
C GLU A 48 7.42 -15.32 6.99
N ASN A 49 7.01 -14.88 5.79
CA ASN A 49 7.42 -15.46 4.50
C ASN A 49 7.96 -14.42 3.49
N ALA A 50 8.62 -13.37 3.96
CA ALA A 50 9.35 -12.45 3.08
C ALA A 50 10.58 -13.17 2.49
N GLU A 51 10.37 -14.10 1.55
CA GLU A 51 11.45 -14.71 0.78
C GLU A 51 12.12 -13.61 -0.05
N ILE A 52 13.37 -13.35 0.29
CA ILE A 52 14.23 -12.39 -0.39
C ILE A 52 14.27 -12.81 -1.86
N GLY A 53 13.69 -11.99 -2.74
CA GLY A 53 13.82 -12.12 -4.17
C GLY A 53 15.31 -12.09 -4.51
N GLN A 54 15.90 -13.27 -4.61
CA GLN A 54 17.29 -13.45 -4.97
C GLN A 54 17.43 -12.93 -6.39
N GLU A 55 18.04 -11.74 -6.54
CA GLU A 55 18.50 -11.25 -7.84
C GLU A 55 19.43 -12.32 -8.42
N SER A 56 18.92 -13.12 -9.35
CA SER A 56 19.77 -13.91 -10.22
C SER A 56 20.36 -12.95 -11.23
N LEU A 57 21.66 -12.70 -11.07
CA LEU A 57 22.55 -12.07 -12.05
C LEU A 57 22.43 -12.74 -13.43
#